data_AF-A0A929F7W9-F1
#
_entry.id   AF-A0A929F7W9-F1
#
_cell.length_a   1.000
_cell.length_b   1.000
_cell.length_c   1.000
_cell.angle_alpha   90.00
_cell.angle_beta   90.00
_cell.angle_gamma   90.00
#
_symmetry.space_group_name_H-M   'P 1'
#
loop_
_entity.id
_entity.type
_entity.pdbx_description
1 polymer ?
#
loop_
_entity_poly.entity_id
_entity_poly.type
_entity_poly.pdbx_seq_one_letter_code
_entity_poly.pdbx_strand_id
1 'polypeptide(L)'
;NLEKELVPGSVDTIYYVGTTYYRWKGLNILLDSLERLEGIKLILVGDILKEKLPDHIKDRVKCVGHLSNPEARAMLKKAQITILPNSANTVISRLYTSPLKLLEYMAAKTA
;
A
#
# COMPACT_ATOMS: atom_id res chain seq x y z
N ASN A 1 6.83 -24.72 -19.64
CA ASN A 1 7.16 -25.12 -18.26
C ASN A 1 6.93 -23.89 -17.39
N LEU A 2 5.66 -23.51 -17.19
CA LEU A 2 5.23 -22.21 -16.65
C LEU A 2 5.47 -22.06 -15.14
N GLU A 3 5.73 -23.17 -14.45
CA GLU A 3 5.89 -23.19 -12.99
C GLU A 3 7.28 -22.73 -12.53
N LYS A 4 8.29 -22.72 -13.42
CA LYS A 4 9.66 -22.33 -13.07
C LYS A 4 9.92 -20.81 -13.10
N GLU A 5 9.02 -20.01 -13.66
CA GLU A 5 9.19 -18.54 -13.77
C GLU A 5 8.49 -17.72 -12.68
N LEU A 6 7.69 -18.36 -11.82
CA LEU A 6 6.84 -17.68 -10.83
C LEU A 6 7.35 -17.79 -9.39
N VAL A 7 8.66 -17.89 -9.18
CA VAL A 7 9.23 -17.66 -7.84
C VAL A 7 9.60 -16.18 -7.77
N PRO A 8 8.72 -15.28 -7.30
CA PRO A 8 9.12 -13.91 -7.05
C PRO A 8 10.32 -13.95 -6.09
N GLY A 9 11.36 -13.18 -6.41
CA GLY A 9 12.51 -13.01 -5.54
C GLY A 9 12.09 -12.47 -4.16
N SER A 10 13.03 -12.44 -3.22
CA SER A 10 12.78 -11.89 -1.87
C SER A 10 12.06 -10.55 -1.93
N VAL A 11 10.93 -10.42 -1.23
CA VAL A 11 10.20 -9.16 -1.12
C VAL A 11 10.43 -8.59 0.27
N ASP A 12 11.15 -7.48 0.34
CA ASP A 12 11.38 -6.72 1.57
C ASP A 12 10.59 -5.41 1.60
N THR A 13 9.87 -5.07 0.53
CA THR A 13 9.23 -3.77 0.36
C THR A 13 7.81 -3.91 -0.19
N ILE A 14 6.85 -3.32 0.52
CA ILE A 14 5.43 -3.24 0.14
C ILE A 14 5.04 -1.79 -0.14
N TYR A 15 4.03 -1.60 -1.00
CA TYR A 15 3.59 -0.28 -1.43
C TYR A 15 2.13 -0.04 -1.08
N TYR A 16 1.84 1.10 -0.48
CA TYR A 16 0.50 1.65 -0.36
C TYR A 16 0.42 2.94 -1.18
N VAL A 17 -0.53 3.02 -2.12
CA VAL A 17 -0.73 4.20 -2.97
C VAL A 17 -2.18 4.63 -2.92
N GLY A 18 -2.48 5.59 -2.05
CA GLY A 18 -3.85 6.03 -1.88
C GLY A 18 -4.03 7.10 -0.82
N THR A 19 -5.30 7.40 -0.56
CA THR A 19 -5.68 8.43 0.41
C THR A 19 -5.50 7.91 1.83
N THR A 20 -4.78 8.66 2.65
CA THR A 20 -4.32 8.26 3.99
C THR A 20 -5.23 8.72 5.13
N TYR A 21 -6.03 9.76 4.91
CA TYR A 21 -6.81 10.41 5.99
C TYR A 21 -8.15 9.73 6.29
N TYR A 22 -8.67 8.89 5.39
CA TYR A 22 -9.92 8.18 5.61
C TYR A 22 -9.71 6.89 6.40
N ARG A 23 -10.24 6.82 7.63
CA ARG A 23 -10.14 5.63 8.49
C ARG A 23 -10.62 4.34 7.80
N TRP A 24 -11.67 4.42 6.99
CA TRP A 24 -12.24 3.27 6.27
C TRP A 24 -11.32 2.67 5.20
N LYS A 25 -10.22 3.35 4.84
CA LYS A 25 -9.17 2.81 3.96
C LYS A 25 -8.17 1.91 4.68
N GLY A 26 -8.30 1.75 6.00
CA GLY A 26 -7.60 0.72 6.79
C GLY A 26 -6.10 0.94 6.94
N LEU A 27 -5.60 2.18 6.79
CA LEU A 27 -4.18 2.48 6.96
C LEU A 27 -3.66 2.06 8.34
N ASN A 28 -4.47 2.19 9.39
CA ASN A 28 -4.10 1.72 10.73
C ASN A 28 -3.84 0.21 10.75
N ILE A 29 -4.67 -0.60 10.10
CA ILE A 29 -4.48 -2.06 10.02
C ILE A 29 -3.14 -2.39 9.36
N LEU A 30 -2.76 -1.65 8.31
CA LEU A 30 -1.47 -1.81 7.66
C LEU A 30 -0.29 -1.46 8.58
N LEU A 31 -0.39 -0.34 9.30
CA LEU A 31 0.66 0.08 10.24
C LEU A 31 0.79 -0.94 11.40
N ASP A 32 -0.32 -1.38 11.99
CA ASP A 32 -0.36 -2.40 13.05
C ASP A 32 0.19 -3.75 12.56
N SER A 33 -0.07 -4.10 11.29
CA SER A 33 0.48 -5.33 10.69
C SER A 33 1.98 -5.23 10.46
N LEU A 34 2.50 -4.04 10.15
CA LEU A 34 3.92 -3.82 9.91
C LEU A 34 4.74 -4.13 11.18
N GLU A 35 4.19 -3.90 12.38
CA GLU A 35 4.82 -4.28 13.66
C GLU A 35 5.19 -5.77 13.72
N ARG A 36 4.36 -6.63 13.11
CA ARG A 36 4.50 -8.09 13.12
C ARG A 36 5.28 -8.62 11.92
N LEU A 37 5.40 -7.83 10.86
CA LEU A 37 6.11 -8.19 9.63
C LEU A 37 7.55 -7.69 9.71
N GLU A 38 8.41 -8.48 10.35
CA GLU A 38 9.84 -8.20 10.44
C GLU A 38 10.51 -8.18 9.05
N GLY A 39 11.51 -7.31 8.89
CA GLY A 39 12.24 -7.18 7.62
C GLY A 39 11.48 -6.47 6.49
N ILE A 40 10.18 -6.22 6.64
CA ILE A 40 9.37 -5.52 5.64
C ILE A 40 9.42 -3.99 5.85
N LYS A 41 9.63 -3.27 4.74
CA LYS A 41 9.55 -1.81 4.61
C LYS A 41 8.28 -1.43 3.85
N LEU A 42 7.70 -0.30 4.23
CA LEU A 42 6.53 0.27 3.58
C LEU A 42 6.90 1.55 2.81
N ILE A 43 6.56 1.58 1.53
CA ILE A 43 6.48 2.82 0.75
C ILE A 43 5.04 3.31 0.81
N LEU A 44 4.83 4.47 1.43
CA LEU A 44 3.52 5.04 1.66
C LEU A 44 3.36 6.32 0.82
N VAL A 45 2.59 6.22 -0.25
CA VAL A 45 2.18 7.35 -1.09
C VAL A 45 0.79 7.82 -0.65
N GLY A 46 0.70 9.10 -0.30
CA GLY A 46 -0.49 9.72 0.28
C GLY A 46 -0.11 10.81 1.28
N ASP A 47 -1.09 11.61 1.66
CA ASP A 47 -0.86 12.79 2.49
C ASP A 47 -0.81 12.41 3.99
N ILE A 48 0.35 11.96 4.45
CA ILE A 48 0.61 11.66 5.86
C ILE A 48 1.97 12.20 6.27
N LEU A 49 1.98 12.90 7.40
CA LEU A 49 3.18 13.39 8.06
C LEU A 49 3.88 12.22 8.76
N LYS A 50 5.19 12.08 8.55
CA LYS A 50 5.98 10.97 9.13
C LYS A 50 5.90 10.97 10.65
N GLU A 51 5.75 12.14 11.26
CA GLU A 51 5.61 12.38 12.70
C GLU A 51 4.37 11.71 13.29
N LYS A 52 3.33 11.47 12.47
CA LYS A 52 2.09 10.79 12.90
C LYS A 52 2.22 9.26 12.93
N LEU A 53 3.35 8.72 12.49
CA LEU A 53 3.59 7.27 12.53
C LEU A 53 4.09 6.83 13.91
N PRO A 54 3.74 5.61 14.35
CA PRO A 54 4.34 5.01 15.55
C PRO A 54 5.86 4.96 15.45
N ASP A 55 6.57 5.37 16.51
CA ASP A 55 8.03 5.52 16.49
C ASP A 55 8.75 4.21 16.12
N HIS A 56 8.28 3.08 16.63
CA HIS A 56 8.91 1.78 16.43
C HIS A 56 8.79 1.22 14.99
N ILE A 57 7.94 1.79 14.13
CA ILE A 57 7.91 1.46 12.70
C ILE A 57 8.38 2.62 11.81
N LYS A 58 8.62 3.80 12.37
CA LYS A 58 8.89 5.04 11.63
C LYS A 58 10.08 4.92 10.67
N ASP A 59 11.09 4.13 11.03
CA ASP A 59 12.27 3.89 10.18
C ASP A 59 12.03 2.88 9.05
N ARG A 60 10.97 2.08 9.15
CA ARG A 60 10.53 1.13 8.13
C ARG A 60 9.51 1.71 7.17
N VAL A 61 9.04 2.94 7.39
CA VAL A 61 8.04 3.60 6.54
C VAL A 61 8.65 4.81 5.84
N LYS A 62 8.63 4.79 4.50
CA LYS A 62 8.93 5.96 3.67
C LYS A 62 7.63 6.66 3.27
N CYS A 63 7.33 7.78 3.92
CA CYS A 63 6.27 8.69 3.49
C CYS A 63 6.72 9.46 2.26
N VAL A 64 6.06 9.26 1.13
CA VAL A 64 6.36 9.92 -0.14
C VAL A 64 5.56 11.22 -0.31
N GLY A 65 4.46 11.36 0.42
CA GLY A 65 3.53 12.49 0.27
C GLY A 65 2.53 12.28 -0.87
N HIS A 66 1.81 13.35 -1.19
CA HIS A 66 0.88 13.36 -2.32
C HIS A 66 1.65 13.33 -3.66
N LEU A 67 1.15 12.54 -4.61
CA LEU A 67 1.69 12.45 -5.97
C LEU A 67 0.58 12.71 -6.97
N SER A 68 0.94 13.29 -8.12
CA SER A 68 0.04 13.36 -9.27
C SER A 68 -0.31 11.97 -9.79
N ASN A 69 -1.41 11.86 -10.56
CA ASN A 69 -1.84 10.57 -11.12
C ASN A 69 -0.74 9.87 -11.97
N PRO A 70 0.02 10.56 -12.83
CA PRO A 70 1.16 9.94 -13.54
C PRO A 70 2.26 9.41 -12.62
N GLU A 71 2.64 10.17 -11.58
CA GLU A 71 3.69 9.78 -10.64
C GLU A 71 3.25 8.60 -9.77
N ALA A 72 1.99 8.60 -9.31
CA ALA A 72 1.41 7.48 -8.59
C ALA A 72 1.41 6.20 -9.45
N ARG A 73 1.07 6.29 -10.74
CA ARG A 73 1.18 5.16 -11.67
C ARG A 73 2.61 4.69 -11.85
N ALA A 74 3.58 5.61 -11.97
CA ALA A 74 5.00 5.25 -12.07
C ALA A 74 5.49 4.53 -10.81
N MET A 75 4.98 4.89 -9.63
CA MET A 75 5.25 4.17 -8.38
C MET A 75 4.64 2.77 -8.38
N LEU A 76 3.40 2.61 -8.81
CA LEU A 76 2.72 1.31 -8.89
C LEU A 76 3.42 0.34 -9.84
N LYS A 77 3.93 0.82 -10.97
CA LYS A 77 4.72 0.00 -11.91
C LYS A 77 5.95 -0.61 -11.25
N LYS A 78 6.63 0.13 -10.37
CA LYS A 78 7.83 -0.32 -9.64
C LYS A 78 7.53 -1.33 -8.52
N ALA A 79 6.33 -1.33 -7.96
CA ALA A 79 6.00 -2.09 -6.75
C ALA A 79 5.88 -3.60 -7.03
N GLN A 80 6.64 -4.47 -6.37
CA GLN A 80 6.41 -5.92 -6.48
C GLN A 80 5.09 -6.34 -5.80
N ILE A 81 4.81 -5.75 -4.63
CA ILE A 81 3.59 -5.97 -3.87
C ILE A 81 2.94 -4.62 -3.55
N THR A 82 1.66 -4.50 -3.88
CA THR A 82 0.80 -3.37 -3.48
C THR A 82 -0.24 -3.83 -2.48
N ILE A 83 -0.54 -3.00 -1.48
CA ILE A 83 -1.43 -3.37 -0.38
C ILE A 83 -2.69 -2.50 -0.40
N LEU A 84 -3.84 -3.17 -0.26
CA LEU A 84 -5.16 -2.57 -0.18
C LEU A 84 -5.80 -2.99 1.16
N PRO A 85 -5.56 -2.24 2.27
CA PRO A 85 -5.85 -2.71 3.62
C PRO A 85 -7.27 -2.41 4.09
N ASN A 86 -8.21 -2.20 3.15
CA ASN A 86 -9.61 -2.01 3.45
C ASN A 86 -10.16 -3.15 4.34
N SER A 87 -11.07 -2.83 5.25
CA SER A 87 -11.73 -3.82 6.12
C SER A 87 -13.25 -3.65 6.10
N ALA A 88 -13.97 -4.73 6.41
CA ALA A 88 -15.42 -4.68 6.53
C ALA A 88 -15.93 -3.97 7.81
N ASN A 89 -15.02 -3.38 8.61
CA ASN A 89 -15.31 -2.72 9.90
C ASN A 89 -16.15 -1.45 9.76
N THR A 90 -16.28 -0.90 8.54
CA THR A 90 -17.13 0.26 8.27
C THR A 90 -18.09 -0.04 7.15
N VAL A 91 -19.32 0.49 7.24
CA VAL A 91 -20.34 0.33 6.21
C VAL A 91 -19.86 0.88 4.85
N ILE A 92 -19.16 2.02 4.87
CA ILE A 92 -18.60 2.65 3.66
C ILE A 92 -17.60 1.71 2.96
N SER A 93 -16.63 1.14 3.71
CA SER A 93 -15.67 0.20 3.13
C SER A 93 -16.32 -1.11 2.66
N ARG A 94 -17.37 -1.57 3.35
CA ARG A 94 -18.04 -2.85 3.06
C ARG A 94 -18.97 -2.79 1.85
N LEU A 95 -19.76 -1.73 1.72
CA LEU A 95 -20.89 -1.69 0.78
C LEU A 95 -20.79 -0.61 -0.30
N TYR A 96 -19.99 0.44 -0.09
CA TYR A 96 -20.05 1.65 -0.92
C TYR A 96 -18.71 2.06 -1.54
N THR A 97 -17.66 1.25 -1.34
CA THR A 97 -16.34 1.56 -1.87
C THR A 97 -16.19 0.99 -3.27
N SER A 98 -16.05 1.89 -4.25
CA SER A 98 -15.59 1.48 -5.57
C SER A 98 -14.15 0.94 -5.51
N PRO A 99 -13.82 -0.18 -6.17
CA PRO A 99 -12.51 -0.80 -6.12
C PRO A 99 -11.47 -0.06 -6.99
N LEU A 100 -11.52 1.27 -7.10
CA LEU A 100 -10.66 2.05 -8.00
C LEU A 100 -9.17 1.79 -7.77
N LYS A 101 -8.73 1.73 -6.50
CA LYS A 101 -7.32 1.44 -6.20
C LYS A 101 -6.92 0.01 -6.56
N LEU A 102 -7.83 -0.96 -6.41
CA LEU A 102 -7.59 -2.32 -6.88
C LEU A 102 -7.38 -2.33 -8.40
N LEU A 103 -8.25 -1.65 -9.14
CA LEU A 103 -8.15 -1.54 -10.60
C LEU A 103 -6.87 -0.83 -11.04
N GLU A 104 -6.49 0.28 -10.40
CA GLU A 104 -5.22 0.96 -10.66
C GLU A 104 -4.01 0.05 -10.42
N TYR A 105 -4.02 -0.73 -9.32
CA TYR A 105 -2.92 -1.62 -8.96
C TYR A 105 -2.78 -2.77 -9.96
N MET A 106 -3.91 -3.35 -10.36
CA MET A 106 -3.95 -4.41 -11.37
C MET A 106 -3.46 -3.90 -12.73
N ALA A 107 -3.97 -2.74 -13.17
CA ALA A 107 -3.60 -2.14 -14.46
C ALA A 107 -2.11 -1.76 -14.54
N ALA A 108 -1.47 -1.45 -13.41
CA ALA A 108 -0.04 -1.15 -13.36
C ALA A 108 0.86 -2.36 -13.63
N LYS A 109 0.32 -3.59 -13.62
CA LYS A 109 1.05 -4.84 -13.88
C LYS A 109 0.77 -5.47 -15.24
N THR A 110 -0.15 -4.89 -16.00
CA THR A 110 -0.55 -5.39 -17.32
C THR A 110 -0.03 -4.50 -18.47
N ALA A 111 0.87 -3.55 -18.19
CA ALA A 111 1.29 -2.49 -19.12
C ALA A 111 2.81 -2.33 -19.23
#